data_AF-A0A317XE37-F1
#
_entry.id   AF-A0A317XE37-F1
#
_cell.length_a   1.000
_cell.length_b   1.000
_cell.length_c   1.000
_cell.angle_alpha   90.00
_cell.angle_beta   90.00
_cell.angle_gamma   90.00
#
_symmetry.space_group_name_H-M   'P 1'
#
loop_
_entity.id
_entity.type
_entity.pdbx_description
1 polymer ?
#
loop_
_entity_poly.entity_id
_entity_poly.type
_entity_poly.pdbx_seq_one_letter_code
_entity_poly.pdbx_strand_id
1 'polypeptide(L)'
;MNIKIHPRFKQPLLNILIAADIIILPSEYPEALIRGNQVISCSVFIRCLEKAGIDAVRVQGYGMKMFINTPHSGQDLGNPAHPLADLNTFDLGINYNDGNISLVTNRHDGIPGMRQYTILNPVSKGFGGVQMPVHYGSHTYQVKVYPRIVHQIKAQAGNHMLNKPKSVLVCRKRRATLLGHLEHMDKLRSSQLGGIRVEATVTSPTLSLAVANVSATPVLNLDQYFHPTEEAMIPYKLRQTMVGKPQYLKNVRDLLVKAE
;
A
#
# COMPACT_ATOMS: atom_id res chain seq x y z
N MET A 1 -13.04 -2.97 5.66
CA MET A 1 -13.01 -3.62 4.32
C MET A 1 -14.19 -3.07 3.55
N ASN A 2 -13.99 -2.50 2.37
CA ASN A 2 -15.10 -1.96 1.59
C ASN A 2 -15.57 -3.03 0.62
N ILE A 3 -16.76 -3.58 0.85
CA ILE A 3 -17.38 -4.56 -0.03
C ILE A 3 -18.37 -3.82 -0.93
N LYS A 4 -18.28 -4.08 -2.23
CA LYS A 4 -19.15 -3.53 -3.26
C LYS A 4 -19.96 -4.68 -3.87
N ILE A 5 -21.25 -4.45 -4.07
CA ILE A 5 -22.18 -5.38 -4.71
C ILE A 5 -22.82 -4.69 -5.91
N HIS A 6 -23.32 -5.48 -6.86
CA HIS A 6 -24.04 -4.92 -8.00
C HIS A 6 -25.31 -4.19 -7.54
N PRO A 7 -25.64 -2.98 -8.07
CA PRO A 7 -26.80 -2.19 -7.64
C PRO A 7 -28.14 -2.95 -7.65
N ARG A 8 -28.31 -3.88 -8.60
CA ARG A 8 -29.49 -4.77 -8.68
C ARG A 8 -29.83 -5.50 -7.37
N PHE A 9 -28.82 -5.79 -6.56
CA PHE A 9 -28.98 -6.54 -5.30
C PHE A 9 -29.16 -5.64 -4.07
N LYS A 10 -29.11 -4.31 -4.24
CA LYS A 10 -29.18 -3.37 -3.11
C LYS A 10 -30.46 -3.53 -2.30
N GLN A 11 -31.63 -3.41 -2.91
CA GLN A 11 -32.90 -3.51 -2.20
C GLN A 11 -33.16 -4.91 -1.62
N PRO A 12 -32.94 -6.01 -2.37
CA PRO A 12 -33.04 -7.36 -1.81
C PRO A 12 -32.16 -7.56 -0.56
N LEU A 13 -30.90 -7.13 -0.63
CA LEU A 13 -29.98 -7.30 0.50
C LEU A 13 -30.37 -6.43 1.70
N LEU A 14 -30.83 -5.19 1.48
CA LEU A 14 -31.32 -4.33 2.57
C LEU A 14 -32.48 -4.99 3.32
N ASN A 15 -33.46 -5.54 2.59
CA ASN A 15 -34.60 -6.22 3.19
C ASN A 15 -34.15 -7.43 4.04
N ILE A 16 -33.18 -8.21 3.53
CA ILE A 16 -32.63 -9.37 4.25
C ILE A 16 -31.85 -8.96 5.49
N LEU A 17 -31.06 -7.88 5.41
CA LEU A 17 -30.31 -7.36 6.55
C LEU A 17 -31.25 -6.84 7.65
N ILE A 18 -32.30 -6.11 7.28
CA ILE A 18 -33.32 -5.63 8.21
C ILE A 18 -34.06 -6.81 8.85
N ALA A 19 -34.44 -7.83 8.05
CA ALA A 19 -35.08 -9.04 8.56
C ALA A 19 -34.16 -9.88 9.48
N ALA A 20 -32.84 -9.70 9.38
CA ALA A 20 -31.85 -10.28 10.28
C ALA A 20 -31.56 -9.40 11.52
N ASP A 21 -32.43 -8.43 11.81
CA ASP A 21 -32.36 -7.50 12.94
C ASP A 21 -31.07 -6.65 12.96
N ILE A 22 -30.51 -6.38 11.78
CA ILE A 22 -29.37 -5.47 11.64
C ILE A 22 -29.88 -4.05 11.47
N ILE A 23 -29.55 -3.19 12.44
CA ILE A 23 -29.85 -1.76 12.38
C ILE A 23 -28.99 -1.11 11.28
N ILE A 24 -29.64 -0.71 10.20
CA ILE A 24 -29.02 -0.02 9.07
C ILE A 24 -29.90 1.13 8.57
N LEU A 25 -29.25 2.17 8.04
CA LEU A 25 -29.93 3.25 7.33
C LEU A 25 -29.59 3.12 5.83
N PRO A 26 -30.58 2.84 4.95
CA PRO A 26 -30.34 2.79 3.52
C PRO A 26 -29.74 4.08 2.97
N SER A 27 -28.80 3.97 2.02
CA SER A 27 -28.31 5.14 1.29
C SER A 27 -29.23 5.50 0.13
N GLU A 28 -29.40 6.79 -0.14
CA GLU A 28 -30.08 7.29 -1.34
C GLU A 28 -29.23 7.13 -2.61
N TYR A 29 -27.91 7.04 -2.47
CA TYR A 29 -27.00 6.86 -3.62
C TYR A 29 -27.05 5.42 -4.13
N PRO A 30 -27.28 5.16 -5.44
CA PRO A 30 -27.43 3.81 -6.00
C PRO A 30 -26.28 2.85 -5.68
N GLU A 31 -25.06 3.36 -5.61
CA GLU A 31 -23.81 2.58 -5.46
C GLU A 31 -23.36 2.39 -3.99
N ALA A 32 -24.09 2.99 -3.05
CA ALA A 32 -23.88 2.84 -1.62
C ALA A 32 -25.02 2.03 -1.02
N LEU A 33 -24.69 1.01 -0.22
CA LEU A 33 -25.69 0.16 0.44
C LEU A 33 -26.36 0.92 1.59
N ILE A 34 -25.56 1.44 2.52
CA ILE A 34 -26.02 2.12 3.75
C ILE A 34 -25.38 3.51 3.88
N ARG A 35 -25.99 4.35 4.73
CA ARG A 35 -25.40 5.57 5.27
C ARG A 35 -24.54 5.23 6.47
N GLY A 36 -23.37 5.86 6.57
CA GLY A 36 -22.45 5.64 7.69
C GLY A 36 -21.76 4.28 7.66
N ASN A 37 -21.35 3.80 8.84
CA ASN A 37 -20.66 2.52 9.03
C ASN A 37 -21.45 1.66 9.99
N GLN A 38 -21.57 0.36 9.69
CA GLN A 38 -22.15 -0.63 10.58
C GLN A 38 -21.17 -1.76 10.84
N VAL A 39 -21.08 -2.20 12.09
CA VAL A 39 -20.33 -3.40 12.45
C VAL A 39 -21.29 -4.58 12.38
N ILE A 40 -20.97 -5.54 11.52
CA ILE A 40 -21.75 -6.77 11.32
C ILE A 40 -20.78 -7.93 11.41
N SER A 41 -21.19 -9.02 12.07
CA SER A 41 -20.43 -10.27 12.04
C SER A 41 -20.28 -10.77 10.59
N CYS A 42 -19.07 -11.17 10.20
CA CYS A 42 -18.79 -11.65 8.85
C CYS A 42 -19.70 -12.84 8.47
N SER A 43 -19.94 -13.78 9.40
CA SER A 43 -20.81 -14.93 9.16
C SER A 43 -22.26 -14.54 8.91
N VAL A 44 -22.77 -13.52 9.62
CA VAL A 44 -24.12 -12.99 9.40
C VAL A 44 -24.20 -12.34 8.02
N PHE A 45 -23.21 -11.52 7.67
CA PHE A 45 -23.18 -10.82 6.39
C PHE A 45 -23.12 -11.81 5.21
N ILE A 46 -22.26 -12.83 5.27
CA ILE A 46 -22.15 -13.87 4.23
C ILE A 46 -23.50 -14.56 4.01
N ARG A 47 -24.17 -14.99 5.09
CA ARG A 47 -25.51 -15.61 4.98
C ARG A 47 -26.54 -14.68 4.35
N CYS A 48 -26.45 -13.37 4.60
CA CYS A 48 -27.34 -12.40 3.97
C CYS A 48 -27.06 -12.25 2.47
N LEU A 49 -25.79 -12.28 2.05
CA LEU A 49 -25.39 -12.28 0.64
C LEU A 49 -25.92 -13.54 -0.07
N GLU A 50 -25.73 -14.71 0.53
CA GLU A 50 -26.22 -15.99 0.01
C GLU A 50 -27.75 -15.98 -0.16
N LYS A 51 -28.49 -15.54 0.88
CA LYS A 51 -29.95 -15.38 0.81
C LYS A 51 -30.41 -14.39 -0.25
N ALA A 52 -29.59 -13.38 -0.55
CA ALA A 52 -29.89 -12.39 -1.60
C ALA A 52 -29.56 -12.90 -3.01
N GLY A 53 -29.04 -14.13 -3.15
CA GLY A 53 -28.60 -14.68 -4.43
C GLY A 53 -27.35 -13.98 -4.98
N ILE A 54 -26.53 -13.39 -4.09
CA ILE A 54 -25.29 -12.72 -4.47
C ILE A 54 -24.17 -13.75 -4.46
N ASP A 55 -23.71 -14.12 -5.66
CA ASP A 55 -22.64 -15.09 -5.93
C ASP A 55 -21.25 -14.44 -6.02
N ALA A 56 -21.18 -13.15 -6.32
CA ALA A 56 -19.94 -12.39 -6.43
C ALA A 56 -20.02 -11.03 -5.76
N VAL A 57 -18.94 -10.66 -5.08
CA VAL A 57 -18.74 -9.32 -4.51
C VAL A 57 -17.38 -8.76 -4.95
N ARG A 58 -17.30 -7.44 -5.10
CA ARG A 58 -16.01 -6.76 -5.29
C ARG A 58 -15.49 -6.31 -3.94
N VAL A 59 -14.37 -6.89 -3.51
CA VAL A 59 -13.66 -6.47 -2.31
C VAL A 59 -12.68 -5.36 -2.70
N GLN A 60 -12.98 -4.13 -2.29
CA GLN A 60 -12.04 -3.02 -2.35
C GLN A 60 -11.33 -2.94 -1.00
N GLY A 61 -10.30 -3.77 -0.83
CA GLY A 61 -9.51 -3.85 0.38
C GLY A 61 -8.21 -3.04 0.27
N TYR A 62 -8.17 -1.84 0.86
CA TYR A 62 -6.88 -1.22 1.17
C TYR A 62 -6.21 -2.01 2.30
N GLY A 63 -5.00 -2.52 2.05
CA GLY A 63 -4.13 -3.08 3.10
C GLY A 63 -4.29 -4.57 3.41
N MET A 64 -5.05 -5.33 2.62
CA MET A 64 -4.98 -6.80 2.69
C MET A 64 -3.62 -7.26 2.16
N LYS A 65 -2.85 -7.93 3.01
CA LYS A 65 -1.52 -8.45 2.66
C LYS A 65 -1.52 -9.96 2.83
N MET A 66 -1.02 -10.64 1.83
CA MET A 66 -0.80 -12.08 1.84
C MET A 66 0.66 -12.33 1.47
N PHE A 67 1.26 -13.33 2.10
CA PHE A 67 2.55 -13.84 1.65
C PHE A 67 2.32 -14.72 0.41
N ILE A 68 3.09 -14.46 -0.65
CA ILE A 68 2.93 -15.13 -1.94
C ILE A 68 4.20 -15.92 -2.22
N ASN A 69 4.04 -17.21 -2.52
CA ASN A 69 5.11 -18.06 -3.03
C ASN A 69 5.23 -17.90 -4.55
N THR A 70 6.40 -18.19 -5.11
CA THR A 70 6.60 -18.24 -6.56
C THR A 70 7.18 -19.62 -6.94
N PRO A 71 6.46 -20.46 -7.71
CA PRO A 71 5.10 -20.25 -8.22
C PRO A 71 4.06 -20.19 -7.09
N HIS A 72 2.96 -19.47 -7.32
CA HIS A 72 1.89 -19.34 -6.31
C HIS A 72 1.15 -20.67 -6.16
N SER A 73 1.12 -21.19 -4.94
CA SER A 73 0.45 -22.46 -4.58
C SER A 73 -0.69 -22.27 -3.58
N GLY A 74 -0.99 -21.02 -3.20
CA GLY A 74 -2.09 -20.69 -2.29
C GLY A 74 -3.43 -20.59 -3.01
N GLN A 75 -4.46 -20.18 -2.25
CA GLN A 75 -5.76 -19.86 -2.83
C GLN A 75 -5.60 -18.77 -3.91
N ASP A 76 -6.13 -19.03 -5.09
CA ASP A 76 -6.14 -18.03 -6.16
C ASP A 76 -7.24 -17.00 -5.87
N LEU A 77 -6.88 -15.72 -6.01
CA LEU A 77 -7.82 -14.61 -5.83
C LEU A 77 -8.29 -14.15 -7.20
N GLY A 78 -9.59 -13.91 -7.32
CA GLY A 78 -10.22 -13.57 -8.59
C GLY A 78 -10.98 -14.77 -9.17
N ASN A 79 -11.77 -14.50 -10.20
CA ASN A 79 -12.52 -15.51 -10.92
C ASN A 79 -12.41 -15.17 -12.41
N PRO A 80 -11.69 -15.97 -13.22
CA PRO A 80 -11.47 -15.67 -14.62
C PRO A 80 -12.75 -15.72 -15.46
N ALA A 81 -13.78 -16.44 -14.98
CA ALA A 81 -15.09 -16.50 -15.64
C ALA A 81 -15.96 -15.26 -15.38
N HIS A 82 -15.56 -14.37 -14.45
CA HIS A 82 -16.34 -13.18 -14.14
C HIS A 82 -16.20 -12.13 -15.26
N PRO A 83 -17.30 -11.51 -15.75
CA PRO A 83 -17.24 -10.55 -16.88
C PRO A 83 -16.35 -9.32 -16.66
N LEU A 84 -16.03 -9.03 -15.40
CA LEU A 84 -15.16 -7.91 -14.99
C LEU A 84 -13.81 -8.38 -14.41
N ALA A 85 -13.40 -9.62 -14.68
CA ALA A 85 -12.14 -10.17 -14.15
C ALA A 85 -10.93 -9.33 -14.58
N ASP A 86 -10.94 -8.81 -15.81
CA ASP A 86 -9.89 -7.94 -16.35
C ASP A 86 -9.79 -6.56 -15.66
N LEU A 87 -10.67 -6.25 -14.71
CA LEU A 87 -10.59 -5.04 -13.88
C LEU A 87 -9.94 -5.28 -12.52
N ASN A 88 -9.54 -6.52 -12.23
CA ASN A 88 -8.84 -6.87 -11.02
C ASN A 88 -7.41 -6.32 -11.06
N THR A 89 -7.00 -5.69 -9.96
CA THR A 89 -5.66 -5.11 -9.79
C THR A 89 -4.97 -5.75 -8.61
N PHE A 90 -3.74 -6.20 -8.80
CA PHE A 90 -2.91 -6.82 -7.76
C PHE A 90 -1.63 -6.01 -7.53
N ASP A 91 -1.33 -5.71 -6.27
CA ASP A 91 -0.06 -5.13 -5.85
C ASP A 91 0.88 -6.25 -5.39
N LEU A 92 1.86 -6.60 -6.23
CA LEU A 92 2.88 -7.60 -5.92
C LEU A 92 4.14 -6.90 -5.46
N GLY A 93 4.79 -7.35 -4.38
CA GLY A 93 6.00 -6.67 -3.91
C GLY A 93 6.98 -7.51 -3.11
N ILE A 94 8.25 -7.20 -3.28
CA ILE A 94 9.40 -7.86 -2.65
C ILE A 94 10.05 -6.89 -1.67
N ASN A 95 10.36 -7.39 -0.46
CA ASN A 95 11.15 -6.67 0.52
C ASN A 95 12.62 -7.11 0.41
N TYR A 96 13.50 -6.15 0.15
CA TYR A 96 14.94 -6.34 0.20
C TYR A 96 15.44 -5.81 1.55
N ASN A 97 15.88 -6.71 2.42
CA ASN A 97 16.30 -6.35 3.78
C ASN A 97 17.71 -5.78 3.77
N ASP A 98 17.92 -4.69 4.50
CA ASP A 98 19.23 -4.08 4.76
C ASP A 98 19.24 -3.51 6.18
N GLY A 99 20.42 -3.36 6.79
CA GLY A 99 20.56 -2.72 8.10
C GLY A 99 20.33 -1.20 8.05
N ASN A 100 20.52 -0.57 6.90
CA ASN A 100 20.32 0.85 6.67
C ASN A 100 19.00 1.11 5.94
N ILE A 101 18.47 2.31 6.12
CA ILE A 101 17.30 2.79 5.39
C ILE A 101 17.75 3.20 3.99
N SER A 102 17.33 2.45 2.99
CA SER A 102 17.64 2.69 1.58
C SER A 102 16.68 3.69 0.96
N LEU A 103 17.19 4.86 0.61
CA LEU A 103 16.42 5.91 -0.04
C LEU A 103 16.85 6.03 -1.50
N VAL A 104 15.90 6.25 -2.40
CA VAL A 104 16.16 6.31 -3.84
C VAL A 104 15.70 7.63 -4.44
N THR A 105 16.29 7.95 -5.59
CA THR A 105 15.84 9.00 -6.52
C THR A 105 16.14 8.56 -7.94
N ASN A 106 15.51 9.20 -8.92
CA ASN A 106 15.80 8.98 -10.32
C ASN A 106 17.24 9.35 -10.68
N ARG A 107 17.88 8.55 -11.55
CA ARG A 107 19.18 8.92 -12.13
C ARG A 107 19.04 9.88 -13.30
N HIS A 108 17.99 9.68 -14.09
CA HIS A 108 17.68 10.39 -15.32
C HIS A 108 16.47 11.29 -15.11
N ASP A 109 16.54 12.51 -15.62
CA ASP A 109 15.39 13.41 -15.64
C ASP A 109 14.42 13.02 -16.75
N GLY A 110 13.12 13.25 -16.55
CA GLY A 110 12.16 13.18 -17.64
C GLY A 110 11.50 11.83 -17.93
N ILE A 111 11.48 10.87 -16.99
CA ILE A 111 10.59 9.70 -17.13
C ILE A 111 9.13 10.18 -17.01
N PRO A 112 8.31 10.09 -18.07
CA PRO A 112 6.94 10.60 -18.02
C PRO A 112 6.11 9.86 -16.97
N GLY A 113 5.37 10.61 -16.16
CA GLY A 113 4.52 10.04 -15.11
C GLY A 113 5.25 9.56 -13.84
N MET A 114 6.57 9.66 -13.78
CA MET A 114 7.33 9.36 -12.56
C MET A 114 7.07 10.42 -11.48
N ARG A 115 6.96 9.96 -10.23
CA ARG A 115 6.78 10.79 -9.03
C ARG A 115 7.83 10.44 -7.98
N GLN A 116 8.47 11.46 -7.44
CA GLN A 116 9.41 11.36 -6.33
C GLN A 116 8.71 11.69 -5.01
N TYR A 117 8.95 10.89 -3.98
CA TYR A 117 8.41 11.06 -2.63
C TYR A 117 9.57 11.16 -1.65
N THR A 118 10.03 12.37 -1.39
CA THR A 118 11.15 12.61 -0.47
C THR A 118 10.71 12.34 0.97
N ILE A 119 11.58 11.69 1.76
CA ILE A 119 11.32 11.42 3.18
C ILE A 119 12.60 11.55 3.99
N LEU A 120 12.50 11.69 5.32
CA LEU A 120 13.64 11.81 6.24
C LEU A 120 14.53 13.03 5.97
N ASN A 121 13.95 14.13 5.49
CA ASN A 121 14.69 15.38 5.38
C ASN A 121 15.10 15.91 6.78
N PRO A 122 16.23 16.64 6.89
CA PRO A 122 17.19 16.95 5.83
C PRO A 122 18.20 15.82 5.53
N VAL A 123 18.31 14.78 6.38
CA VAL A 123 19.38 13.78 6.26
C VAL A 123 19.35 12.98 4.96
N SER A 124 18.17 12.84 4.34
CA SER A 124 18.02 12.18 3.05
C SER A 124 18.47 13.01 1.83
N LYS A 125 18.69 14.32 1.98
CA LYS A 125 19.06 15.24 0.89
C LYS A 125 18.12 15.13 -0.33
N GLY A 126 16.81 15.00 -0.09
CA GLY A 126 15.82 14.88 -1.16
C GLY A 126 15.59 13.46 -1.68
N PHE A 127 16.30 12.45 -1.20
CA PHE A 127 16.02 11.06 -1.52
C PHE A 127 14.79 10.56 -0.74
N GLY A 128 14.18 9.48 -1.23
CA GLY A 128 13.04 8.87 -0.57
C GLY A 128 12.58 7.63 -1.30
N GLY A 129 11.38 7.67 -1.88
CA GLY A 129 10.86 6.64 -2.77
C GLY A 129 10.42 7.23 -4.11
N VAL A 130 10.26 6.36 -5.10
CA VAL A 130 9.76 6.69 -6.44
C VAL A 130 8.52 5.86 -6.75
N GLN A 131 7.63 6.43 -7.56
CA GLN A 131 6.60 5.71 -8.28
C GLN A 131 6.77 6.02 -9.77
N MET A 132 6.75 5.03 -10.64
CA MET A 132 6.93 5.22 -12.08
C MET A 132 6.18 4.17 -12.90
N PRO A 133 5.70 4.52 -14.11
CA PRO A 133 5.28 3.53 -15.10
C PRO A 133 6.52 2.89 -15.73
N VAL A 134 6.69 1.59 -15.54
CA VAL A 134 7.75 0.79 -16.20
C VAL A 134 7.14 0.08 -17.41
N HIS A 135 7.64 0.40 -18.59
CA HIS A 135 7.26 -0.23 -19.84
C HIS A 135 8.21 -1.41 -20.10
N TYR A 136 7.66 -2.62 -20.17
CA TYR A 136 8.44 -3.82 -20.41
C TYR A 136 7.65 -4.76 -21.33
N GLY A 137 8.22 -5.05 -22.51
CA GLY A 137 7.49 -5.70 -23.59
C GLY A 137 6.27 -4.89 -24.02
N SER A 138 5.11 -5.55 -24.14
CA SER A 138 3.83 -4.91 -24.48
C SER A 138 3.04 -4.39 -23.28
N HIS A 139 3.59 -4.44 -22.06
CA HIS A 139 2.88 -4.13 -20.83
C HIS A 139 3.47 -2.92 -20.11
N THR A 140 2.62 -2.26 -19.31
CA THR A 140 3.02 -1.18 -18.41
C THR A 140 2.72 -1.57 -16.98
N TYR A 141 3.74 -1.53 -16.12
CA TYR A 141 3.65 -1.85 -14.71
C TYR A 141 3.76 -0.56 -13.89
N GLN A 142 2.83 -0.33 -12.97
CA GLN A 142 2.96 0.79 -12.04
C GLN A 142 3.87 0.37 -10.89
N VAL A 143 5.13 0.76 -10.96
CA VAL A 143 6.16 0.34 -9.99
C VAL A 143 6.35 1.41 -8.93
N LYS A 144 6.50 0.99 -7.67
CA LYS A 144 6.97 1.80 -6.55
C LYS A 144 8.24 1.19 -5.97
N VAL A 145 9.27 2.01 -5.80
CA VAL A 145 10.51 1.62 -5.13
C VAL A 145 10.70 2.56 -3.94
N TYR A 146 10.60 2.04 -2.71
CA TYR A 146 10.56 2.88 -1.52
C TYR A 146 11.13 2.21 -0.27
N PRO A 147 11.66 2.99 0.70
CA PRO A 147 12.22 2.46 1.93
C PRO A 147 11.20 1.75 2.81
N ARG A 148 11.62 0.66 3.44
CA ARG A 148 10.74 -0.15 4.31
C ARG A 148 10.30 0.58 5.58
N ILE A 149 11.05 1.59 6.04
CA ILE A 149 10.67 2.42 7.20
C ILE A 149 9.27 3.03 7.06
N VAL A 150 8.78 3.26 5.83
CA VAL A 150 7.42 3.75 5.57
C VAL A 150 6.37 2.82 6.21
N HIS A 151 6.60 1.52 6.24
CA HIS A 151 5.67 0.59 6.89
C HIS A 151 5.70 0.73 8.41
N GLN A 152 6.85 0.99 9.02
CA GLN A 152 6.96 1.24 10.46
C GLN A 152 6.27 2.55 10.85
N ILE A 153 6.49 3.60 10.05
CA ILE A 153 5.80 4.89 10.21
C ILE A 153 4.28 4.69 10.12
N LYS A 154 3.79 3.97 9.10
CA LYS A 154 2.35 3.67 8.92
C LYS A 154 1.77 2.82 10.05
N ALA A 155 2.52 1.85 10.57
CA ALA A 155 2.05 0.98 11.64
C ALA A 155 1.85 1.73 12.96
N GLN A 156 2.68 2.75 13.24
CA GLN A 156 2.62 3.53 14.47
C GLN A 156 1.52 4.61 14.46
N ALA A 157 1.09 5.07 13.28
CA ALA A 157 -0.06 5.96 13.20
C ALA A 157 -0.93 5.63 11.98
N GLY A 158 -2.13 5.10 12.25
CA GLY A 158 -3.15 4.85 11.24
C GLY A 158 -3.63 6.12 10.53
N ASN A 159 -3.50 7.29 11.19
CA ASN A 159 -3.77 8.62 10.62
C ASN A 159 -2.67 9.58 11.08
N HIS A 160 -1.56 9.66 10.33
CA HIS A 160 -0.60 10.75 10.51
C HIS A 160 -1.31 12.10 10.37
N MET A 161 -0.96 13.06 11.22
CA MET A 161 -1.68 14.32 11.27
C MET A 161 -1.30 15.20 10.07
N LEU A 162 -2.13 15.17 9.02
CA LEU A 162 -1.93 15.90 7.76
C LEU A 162 -2.01 17.42 7.93
N ASN A 163 -2.76 17.89 8.93
CA ASN A 163 -3.05 19.30 9.13
C ASN A 163 -2.20 19.89 10.26
N LYS A 164 -1.79 21.15 10.11
CA LYS A 164 -1.09 21.91 11.16
C LYS A 164 -1.91 21.94 12.47
N PRO A 165 -1.26 21.88 13.65
CA PRO A 165 -1.96 22.00 14.92
C PRO A 165 -2.56 23.41 15.05
N LYS A 166 -3.80 23.50 15.56
CA LYS A 166 -4.52 24.78 15.73
C LYS A 166 -4.33 25.41 17.12
N SER A 167 -3.65 24.73 18.04
CA SER A 167 -3.39 25.24 19.39
C SER A 167 -2.12 24.64 20.00
N VAL A 168 -1.55 25.35 20.97
CA VAL A 168 -0.36 24.89 21.73
C VAL A 168 -0.62 23.55 22.43
N LEU A 169 -1.84 23.34 22.94
CA LEU A 169 -2.22 22.06 23.55
C LEU A 169 -2.11 20.90 22.55
N VAL A 170 -2.57 21.11 21.32
CA VAL A 170 -2.47 20.11 20.26
C VAL A 170 -1.00 19.90 19.85
N CYS A 171 -0.18 20.95 19.82
CA CYS A 171 1.26 20.82 19.60
C CYS A 171 1.91 19.92 20.65
N ARG A 172 1.65 20.16 21.95
CA ARG A 172 2.20 19.37 23.06
C ARG A 172 1.80 17.89 22.98
N LYS A 173 0.52 17.61 22.69
CA LYS A 173 0.03 16.23 22.49
C LYS A 173 0.75 15.53 21.33
N ARG A 174 0.87 16.21 20.18
CA ARG A 174 1.57 15.66 19.00
C ARG A 174 3.05 15.41 19.27
N ARG A 175 3.72 16.30 20.01
CA ARG A 175 5.11 16.10 20.44
C ARG A 175 5.24 14.84 21.29
N ALA A 176 4.39 14.66 22.30
CA ALA A 176 4.40 13.47 23.15
C ALA A 176 4.18 12.18 22.33
N THR A 177 3.23 12.18 21.39
CA THR A 177 3.03 11.05 20.46
C THR A 177 4.26 10.76 19.61
N LEU A 178 4.90 11.79 19.04
CA LEU A 178 6.10 11.63 18.24
C LEU A 178 7.29 11.09 19.05
N LEU A 179 7.45 11.55 20.31
CA LEU A 179 8.47 11.00 21.21
C LEU A 179 8.24 9.52 21.51
N GLY A 180 6.99 9.12 21.79
CA GLY A 180 6.64 7.70 21.98
C GLY A 180 6.93 6.84 20.73
N HIS A 181 6.68 7.37 19.54
CA HIS A 181 7.06 6.71 18.28
C HIS A 181 8.58 6.54 18.15
N LEU A 182 9.35 7.58 18.49
CA LEU A 182 10.81 7.53 18.46
C LEU A 182 11.37 6.51 19.44
N GLU A 183 10.85 6.47 20.68
CA GLU A 183 11.23 5.47 21.68
C GLU A 183 10.93 4.04 21.20
N HIS A 184 9.79 3.83 20.53
CA HIS A 184 9.49 2.54 19.92
C HIS A 184 10.48 2.18 18.81
N MET A 185 10.74 3.11 17.88
CA MET A 185 11.72 2.90 16.80
C MET A 185 13.15 2.68 17.32
N ASP A 186 13.51 3.30 18.44
CA ASP A 186 14.80 3.13 19.12
C ASP A 186 14.99 1.69 19.66
N LYS A 187 13.90 0.99 20.02
CA LYS A 187 13.93 -0.42 20.45
C LYS A 187 13.98 -1.43 19.30
N LEU A 188 13.61 -1.03 18.08
CA LEU A 188 13.60 -1.92 16.92
C LEU A 188 15.03 -2.21 16.40
N ARG A 189 15.28 -3.40 15.88
CA ARG A 189 16.55 -3.69 15.18
C ARG A 189 16.65 -2.85 13.92
N SER A 190 17.88 -2.49 13.51
CA SER A 190 18.09 -1.68 12.30
C SER A 190 17.47 -2.33 11.05
N SER A 191 17.51 -3.66 10.93
CA SER A 191 16.87 -4.41 9.83
C SER A 191 15.34 -4.35 9.78
N GLN A 192 14.69 -3.93 10.88
CA GLN A 192 13.23 -3.71 10.92
C GLN A 192 12.84 -2.32 10.39
N LEU A 193 13.79 -1.37 10.36
CA LEU A 193 13.63 -0.04 9.78
C LEU A 193 14.24 0.04 8.37
N GLY A 194 15.31 -0.73 8.15
CA GLY A 194 16.12 -0.70 6.94
C GLY A 194 15.61 -1.55 5.79
N GLY A 195 16.30 -1.40 4.67
CA GLY A 195 15.97 -2.02 3.40
C GLY A 195 15.00 -1.21 2.54
N ILE A 196 14.66 -1.81 1.41
CA ILE A 196 13.81 -1.23 0.37
C ILE A 196 12.73 -2.23 -0.04
N ARG A 197 11.62 -1.72 -0.54
CA ARG A 197 10.54 -2.50 -1.13
C ARG A 197 10.34 -2.07 -2.56
N VAL A 198 10.25 -3.06 -3.44
CA VAL A 198 9.82 -2.90 -4.82
C VAL A 198 8.42 -3.49 -4.92
N GLU A 199 7.48 -2.73 -5.47
CA GLU A 199 6.09 -3.13 -5.63
C GLU A 199 5.63 -2.81 -7.05
N ALA A 200 4.95 -3.73 -7.71
CA ALA A 200 4.38 -3.56 -9.04
C ALA A 200 2.87 -3.80 -8.95
N THR A 201 2.09 -2.82 -9.40
CA THR A 201 0.65 -2.99 -9.61
C THR A 201 0.42 -3.51 -11.03
N VAL A 202 -0.30 -4.62 -11.16
CA VAL A 202 -0.66 -5.25 -12.43
C VAL A 202 -2.17 -5.50 -12.50
N THR A 203 -2.74 -5.41 -13.69
CA THR A 203 -4.12 -5.78 -13.96
C THR A 203 -4.14 -7.21 -14.50
N SER A 204 -4.94 -8.09 -13.90
CA SER A 204 -4.97 -9.52 -14.24
C SER A 204 -6.26 -10.16 -13.75
N PRO A 205 -6.86 -11.13 -14.46
CA PRO A 205 -8.07 -11.84 -14.01
C PRO A 205 -7.93 -12.51 -12.65
N THR A 206 -6.77 -13.12 -12.39
CA THR A 206 -6.46 -13.84 -11.15
C THR A 206 -5.08 -13.49 -10.60
N LEU A 207 -4.88 -13.80 -9.31
CA LEU A 207 -3.60 -13.61 -8.63
C LEU A 207 -2.53 -14.53 -9.21
N SER A 208 -2.83 -15.79 -9.51
CA SER A 208 -1.85 -16.72 -10.10
C SER A 208 -1.32 -16.20 -11.43
N LEU A 209 -2.20 -15.67 -12.30
CA LEU A 209 -1.80 -15.05 -13.56
C LEU A 209 -0.98 -13.77 -13.35
N ALA A 210 -1.34 -12.95 -12.36
CA ALA A 210 -0.60 -11.75 -12.00
C ALA A 210 0.84 -12.11 -11.57
N VAL A 211 0.97 -13.12 -10.71
CA VAL A 211 2.26 -13.61 -10.22
C VAL A 211 3.10 -14.17 -11.37
N ALA A 212 2.52 -15.03 -12.21
CA ALA A 212 3.22 -15.61 -13.36
C ALA A 212 3.71 -14.54 -14.35
N ASN A 213 2.88 -13.53 -14.64
CA ASN A 213 3.25 -12.40 -15.50
C ASN A 213 4.44 -11.63 -14.89
N VAL A 214 4.32 -11.18 -13.65
CA VAL A 214 5.35 -10.35 -13.02
C VAL A 214 6.64 -11.14 -12.78
N SER A 215 6.57 -12.43 -12.41
CA SER A 215 7.76 -13.26 -12.19
C SER A 215 8.55 -13.55 -13.46
N ALA A 216 7.94 -13.39 -14.65
CA ALA A 216 8.61 -13.53 -15.94
C ALA A 216 9.34 -12.23 -16.38
N THR A 217 9.39 -11.20 -15.54
CA THR A 217 9.93 -9.88 -15.88
C THR A 217 10.93 -9.38 -14.83
N PRO A 218 11.82 -8.44 -15.19
CA PRO A 218 12.73 -7.81 -14.23
C PRO A 218 12.07 -6.79 -13.30
N VAL A 219 10.77 -6.50 -13.43
CA VAL A 219 10.16 -5.30 -12.79
C VAL A 219 10.17 -5.32 -11.27
N LEU A 220 10.23 -6.51 -10.64
CA LEU A 220 10.41 -6.63 -9.19
C LEU A 220 11.87 -6.84 -8.77
N ASN A 221 12.80 -7.03 -9.71
CA ASN A 221 14.21 -7.22 -9.43
C ASN A 221 14.88 -5.88 -9.09
N LEU A 222 15.20 -5.67 -7.81
CA LEU A 222 15.86 -4.46 -7.34
C LEU A 222 17.18 -4.15 -8.08
N ASP A 223 17.95 -5.18 -8.43
CA ASP A 223 19.25 -4.97 -9.07
C ASP A 223 19.12 -4.29 -10.44
N GLN A 224 18.04 -4.56 -11.18
CA GLN A 224 17.79 -3.94 -12.48
C GLN A 224 17.55 -2.42 -12.38
N TYR A 225 17.18 -1.91 -11.19
CA TYR A 225 17.06 -0.47 -10.98
C TYR A 225 18.41 0.19 -10.64
N PHE A 226 19.40 -0.54 -10.12
CA PHE A 226 20.70 0.02 -9.77
C PHE A 226 21.78 -0.30 -10.81
N HIS A 227 21.71 -1.48 -11.39
CA HIS A 227 22.61 -2.05 -12.39
C HIS A 227 21.77 -2.69 -13.53
N PRO A 228 21.01 -1.91 -14.30
CA PRO A 228 20.22 -2.46 -15.40
C PRO A 228 21.12 -3.21 -16.38
N THR A 229 20.81 -4.49 -16.60
CA THR A 229 21.46 -5.32 -17.62
C THR A 229 20.59 -5.46 -18.87
N GLU A 230 19.30 -5.16 -18.74
CA GLU A 230 18.33 -5.21 -19.83
C GLU A 230 18.07 -3.80 -20.38
N GLU A 231 18.03 -3.66 -21.70
CA GLU A 231 17.88 -2.37 -22.38
C GLU A 231 16.61 -1.62 -21.95
N ALA A 232 15.50 -2.35 -21.82
CA ALA A 232 14.21 -1.80 -21.38
C ALA A 232 14.27 -1.22 -19.94
N MET A 233 15.22 -1.65 -19.12
CA MET A 233 15.36 -1.20 -17.72
C MET A 233 16.30 0.00 -17.57
N ILE A 234 17.14 0.31 -18.57
CA ILE A 234 18.11 1.41 -18.54
C ILE A 234 17.46 2.76 -18.19
N PRO A 235 16.32 3.17 -18.80
CA PRO A 235 15.69 4.46 -18.48
C PRO A 235 15.28 4.58 -17.01
N TYR A 236 14.96 3.46 -16.36
CA TYR A 236 14.43 3.40 -15.00
C TYR A 236 15.52 3.34 -13.92
N LYS A 237 16.78 3.53 -14.30
CA LYS A 237 17.91 3.50 -13.37
C LYS A 237 17.75 4.52 -12.25
N LEU A 238 17.98 4.07 -11.02
CA LEU A 238 17.88 4.83 -9.79
C LEU A 238 19.26 5.11 -9.19
N ARG A 239 19.34 6.17 -8.39
CA ARG A 239 20.43 6.42 -7.45
C ARG A 239 19.95 6.05 -6.06
N GLN A 240 20.87 5.59 -5.22
CA GLN A 240 20.61 5.20 -3.84
C GLN A 240 21.45 6.05 -2.88
N THR A 241 20.88 6.34 -1.73
CA THR A 241 21.61 6.75 -0.53
C THR A 241 21.13 5.92 0.65
N MET A 242 22.00 5.76 1.65
CA MET A 242 21.74 4.94 2.83
C MET A 242 21.77 5.81 4.08
N VAL A 243 20.76 5.67 4.93
CA VAL A 243 20.69 6.35 6.23
C VAL A 243 20.64 5.30 7.33
N GLY A 244 21.63 5.33 8.23
CA GLY A 244 21.64 4.43 9.38
C GLY A 244 20.55 4.78 10.39
N LYS A 245 20.02 3.79 11.12
CA LYS A 245 19.05 4.02 12.20
C LYS A 245 19.51 5.10 13.21
N PRO A 246 20.76 5.08 13.74
CA PRO A 246 21.21 6.10 14.69
C PRO A 246 21.17 7.51 14.08
N GLN A 247 21.57 7.63 12.81
CA GLN A 247 21.57 8.89 12.08
C GLN A 247 20.13 9.43 11.88
N TYR A 248 19.19 8.56 11.51
CA TYR A 248 17.78 8.93 11.40
C TYR A 248 17.20 9.40 12.75
N LEU A 249 17.40 8.64 13.83
CA LEU A 249 16.87 8.98 15.14
C LEU A 249 17.46 10.29 15.66
N LYS A 250 18.77 10.50 15.46
CA LYS A 250 19.41 11.79 15.76
C LYS A 250 18.78 12.92 14.96
N ASN A 251 18.58 12.74 13.65
CA ASN A 251 17.95 13.75 12.80
C ASN A 251 16.57 14.18 13.32
N VAL A 252 15.72 13.23 13.76
CA VAL A 252 14.40 13.60 14.30
C VAL A 252 14.53 14.31 15.66
N ARG A 253 15.43 13.86 16.54
CA ARG A 253 15.69 14.53 17.83
C ARG A 253 16.19 15.96 17.63
N ASP A 254 17.14 16.17 16.71
CA ASP A 254 17.66 17.50 16.39
C ASP A 254 16.56 18.43 15.84
N LEU A 255 15.65 17.90 15.00
CA LEU A 255 14.50 18.67 14.49
C LEU A 255 13.50 19.03 15.58
N LEU A 256 13.30 18.14 16.56
CA LEU A 256 12.43 18.39 17.71
C LEU A 256 12.99 19.51 18.59
N VAL A 257 14.30 19.50 18.88
CA VAL A 257 14.97 20.55 19.67
C VAL A 257 14.86 21.92 18.99
N LYS A 258 15.00 21.99 17.67
CA LYS A 258 14.84 23.25 16.92
C LYS A 258 13.41 23.79 16.89
N ALA A 259 12.42 22.97 17.25
CA ALA A 259 11.03 23.37 17.30
C ALA A 259 10.60 23.84 18.70
N GLU A 260 11.51 23.80 19.67
CA GLU A 260 11.37 24.37 21.03
C GLU A 260 11.84 25.83 21.06
#